data_AF-A0A3C0GSQ3-F1
#
_entry.id   AF-A0A3C0GSQ3-F1
#
_cell.length_a   1.000
_cell.length_b   1.000
_cell.length_c   1.000
_cell.angle_alpha   90.00
_cell.angle_beta   90.00
_cell.angle_gamma   90.00
#
_symmetry.space_group_name_H-M   'P 1'
#
loop_
_entity.id
_entity.type
_entity.pdbx_description
1 polymer ?
#
loop_
_entity_poly.entity_id
_entity_poly.type
_entity_poly.pdbx_seq_one_letter_code
_entity_poly.pdbx_strand_id
1 'polypeptide(L)' 'MNDLTNTRIVLASRPQGEPVAANFRLEQVAVPAPGPGQVLLRNRWLSLDPYMRGRMEEGPSYAAP' A
#
# COMPACT_ATOMS: atom_id res chain seq x y z
N MET A 1 11.24 -25.18 2.57
CA MET A 1 10.59 -24.10 3.33
C MET A 1 9.59 -23.46 2.38
N ASN A 2 8.34 -23.28 2.79
CA ASN A 2 7.39 -22.54 1.96
C ASN A 2 7.80 -21.07 1.97
N ASP A 3 8.31 -20.57 0.85
CA ASP A 3 8.62 -19.15 0.69
C ASP A 3 7.31 -18.36 0.59
N LEU A 4 6.81 -17.93 1.76
CA LEU A 4 5.62 -17.11 1.84
C LEU A 4 5.89 -15.75 1.20
N THR A 5 5.10 -15.44 0.18
CA THR A 5 5.18 -14.20 -0.59
C THR A 5 4.06 -13.26 -0.19
N ASN A 6 4.38 -11.98 0.02
CA ASN A 6 3.45 -10.88 0.23
C ASN A 6 3.24 -10.13 -1.10
N THR A 7 2.01 -10.16 -1.62
CA THR A 7 1.61 -9.33 -2.77
C THR A 7 1.19 -7.95 -2.28
N ARG A 8 1.83 -6.91 -2.80
CA ARG A 8 1.51 -5.51 -2.48
C ARG A 8 1.17 -4.70 -3.72
N ILE A 9 0.20 -3.81 -3.60
CA ILE A 9 -0.03 -2.73 -4.57
C ILE A 9 0.70 -1.50 -4.05
N VAL A 10 1.65 -0.99 -4.82
CA VAL A 10 2.39 0.23 -4.48
C VAL A 10 2.01 1.36 -5.41
N LEU A 11 2.12 2.60 -4.93
CA LEU A 11 2.01 3.79 -5.76
C LEU A 11 3.29 3.93 -6.59
N ALA A 12 3.18 3.67 -7.89
CA ALA A 12 4.29 3.75 -8.85
C ALA A 12 4.52 5.19 -9.33
N SER A 13 3.44 5.97 -9.43
CA SER A 13 3.48 7.40 -9.74
C SER A 13 2.22 8.08 -9.21
N ARG A 14 2.30 9.39 -8.94
CA ARG A 14 1.13 10.16 -8.51
C ARG A 14 0.19 10.41 -9.69
N PRO A 15 -1.12 10.16 -9.57
CA PRO A 15 -2.08 10.51 -10.61
C PRO A 15 -2.09 11.99 -10.93
N GLN A 16 -2.17 12.33 -12.22
CA GLN A 16 -2.54 13.66 -12.68
C GLN A 16 -4.00 13.59 -13.16
N GLY A 17 -4.93 14.11 -12.35
CA GLY A 17 -6.36 13.88 -12.53
C GLY A 17 -6.84 12.57 -11.91
N GLU A 18 -7.59 11.78 -12.68
CA GLU A 18 -8.10 10.47 -12.25
C GLU A 18 -6.98 9.41 -12.17
N PRO A 19 -6.99 8.53 -11.15
CA PRO A 19 -6.03 7.42 -11.09
C PRO A 19 -6.17 6.48 -12.28
N VAL A 20 -5.04 6.17 -12.91
CA VAL A 20 -4.93 5.16 -13.97
C VAL A 20 -4.15 3.95 -13.47
N ALA A 21 -4.31 2.80 -14.14
CA ALA A 21 -3.62 1.56 -13.74
C ALA A 21 -2.09 1.74 -13.66
N ALA A 22 -1.50 2.55 -14.55
CA ALA A 22 -0.06 2.84 -14.56
C ALA A 22 0.43 3.63 -13.33
N ASN A 23 -0.46 4.22 -12.53
CA ASN A 23 -0.09 4.84 -11.26
C ASN A 23 0.21 3.80 -10.18
N PHE A 24 -0.13 2.53 -10.39
CA PHE A 24 0.07 1.46 -9.45
C PHE A 24 0.98 0.37 -10.01
N ARG A 25 1.66 -0.33 -9.12
CA ARG A 25 2.44 -1.53 -9.47
C ARG A 25 2.14 -2.65 -8.49
N LEU A 26 1.92 -3.83 -9.04
CA LEU A 26 1.81 -5.06 -8.26
C LEU A 26 3.21 -5.63 -8.05
N GLU A 27 3.58 -5.86 -6.80
CA GLU A 27 4.88 -6.42 -6.43
C GLU A 27 4.69 -7.64 -5.53
N GLN A 28 5.63 -8.57 -5.64
CA GLN A 28 5.74 -9.75 -4.78
C GLN A 28 7.04 -9.64 -4.00
N VAL A 29 6.94 -9.68 -2.67
CA VAL A 29 8.09 -9.59 -1.76
C VAL A 29 8.05 -10.71 -0.73
N ALA A 30 9.17 -11.02 -0.09
CA ALA A 30 9.17 -11.95 1.04
C ALA A 30 8.30 -11.42 2.18
N VAL A 31 7.55 -12.29 2.86
CA VAL A 31 6.83 -11.91 4.08
C VAL A 31 7.83 -11.50 5.16
N PRO A 32 7.70 -10.30 5.75
CA PRO A 32 8.64 -9.82 6.76
C PRO A 32 8.44 -10.54 8.10
N ALA A 33 9.52 -10.65 8.88
CA ALA A 33 9.44 -11.05 10.29
C ALA A 33 9.09 -9.84 11.16
N PRO A 34 8.12 -9.93 12.10
CA PRO A 34 7.79 -8.83 12.99
C PRO A 34 8.92 -8.61 14.02
N GLY A 35 9.26 -7.34 14.27
CA GLY A 35 10.19 -6.95 15.34
C GLY A 35 9.51 -6.85 16.72
N PRO A 36 10.25 -6.43 17.76
CA PRO A 36 9.68 -6.23 19.10
C PRO A 36 8.48 -5.28 19.09
N GLY A 37 7.38 -5.69 19.72
CA GLY A 37 6.14 -4.90 19.79
C GLY A 37 5.31 -4.84 18.49
N GLN A 38 5.70 -5.57 17.45
CA GLN A 38 4.95 -5.64 16.19
C GLN A 38 4.13 -6.93 16.07
N VAL A 39 3.13 -6.90 15.21
CA VAL A 39 2.33 -8.07 14.83
C VAL A 39 2.39 -8.29 13.33
N LEU A 40 2.40 -9.55 12.90
CA LEU A 40 2.28 -9.93 11.49
C LEU A 40 0.81 -10.23 11.17
N LEU A 41 0.25 -9.52 10.19
CA LEU A 41 -1.15 -9.64 9.80
C LEU A 41 -1.28 -10.25 8.40
N ARG A 42 -2.33 -11.07 8.22
CA ARG A 42 -2.82 -11.47 6.90
C ARG A 42 -4.10 -10.71 6.60
N ASN A 43 -4.00 -9.67 5.80
CA ASN A 43 -5.15 -8.87 5.37
C ASN A 43 -6.15 -9.76 4.60
N ARG A 44 -7.44 -9.64 4.94
CA ARG A 44 -8.54 -10.38 4.29
C ARG A 44 -9.41 -9.49 3.42
N TRP A 45 -9.58 -8.25 3.84
CA TRP A 45 -10.38 -7.23 3.19
C TRP A 45 -9.61 -5.91 3.20
N LEU A 46 -9.83 -5.10 2.19
CA LEU A 46 -9.28 -3.76 2.07
C LEU A 46 -10.45 -2.82 1.76
N SER A 47 -10.64 -1.80 2.60
CA SER A 47 -11.59 -0.73 2.29
C SER A 47 -11.08 0.08 1.10
N LEU A 48 -11.96 0.51 0.21
CA LEU A 48 -11.64 1.42 -0.88
C LEU A 48 -12.56 2.63 -0.76
N ASP A 49 -11.98 3.75 -0.31
CA ASP A 49 -12.73 4.93 0.10
C ASP A 49 -12.29 6.16 -0.71
N PRO A 50 -13.21 7.11 -1.00
CA PRO A 50 -12.88 8.32 -1.77
C PRO A 50 -11.70 9.12 -1.22
N TYR A 51 -11.50 9.13 0.11
CA TYR A 51 -10.39 9.88 0.75
C TYR A 51 -9.00 9.38 0.31
N MET A 52 -8.88 8.13 -0.17
CA MET A 52 -7.61 7.57 -0.62
C MET A 52 -7.03 8.37 -1.79
N ARG A 53 -7.87 9.02 -2.59
CA ARG A 53 -7.40 9.89 -3.68
C ARG A 53 -6.55 11.06 -3.15
N GLY A 54 -6.94 11.68 -2.03
CA GLY A 54 -6.16 12.76 -1.43
C GLY A 54 -4.83 12.27 -0.84
N ARG A 55 -4.77 11.02 -0.36
CA ARG A 55 -3.54 10.40 0.16
C ARG A 55 -2.50 10.09 -0.94
N MET A 56 -2.88 10.12 -2.21
CA MET A 56 -1.97 9.93 -3.34
C MET A 56 -1.29 11.25 -3.76
N GLU A 57 -1.72 12.39 -3.25
CA GLU A 57 -1.18 13.71 -3.57
C GLU A 57 0.05 14.05 -2.72
N GLU A 58 0.79 15.06 -3.17
CA GLU A 58 1.98 15.59 -2.48
C GLU A 58 1.64 16.72 -1.48
N GLY A 59 0.35 17.08 -1.38
CA GLY A 59 -0.16 18.14 -0.52
C GLY A 59 -0.16 17.79 0.97
N PRO A 60 -0.47 18.77 1.83
CA PRO A 60 -0.47 18.59 3.28
C PRO A 60 -1.43 17.46 3.68
N SER A 61 -0.86 16.38 4.23
CA SER A 61 -1.60 15.32 4.88
C SER A 61 -1.91 15.75 6.31
N TYR A 62 -3.18 15.66 6.71
CA TYR A 62 -3.57 15.87 8.12
C TYR A 62 -3.05 14.76 9.05
N ALA A 63 -2.55 13.66 8.48
CA ALA A 63 -1.82 12.63 9.20
C ALA A 63 -0.31 12.82 8.99
N ALA A 64 0.43 12.93 10.10
CA ALA A 64 1.89 12.91 10.08
C ALA A 64 2.42 11.57 9.53
N PRO A 65 3.65 11.54 8.96
CA PRO A 65 4.28 10.31 8.46
C PRO A 65 4.40 9.20 9.52
#